data_AF-A0A410S1K8-F1
#
_entry.id   AF-A0A410S1K8-F1
#
_cell.length_a   1.000
_cell.length_b   1.000
_cell.length_c   1.000
_cell.angle_alpha   90.00
_cell.angle_beta   90.00
_cell.angle_gamma   90.00
#
_symmetry.space_group_name_H-M   'P 1'
#
loop_
_entity.id
_entity.type
_entity.pdbx_description
1 polymer ?
#
loop_
_entity_poly.entity_id
_entity_poly.type
_entity_poly.pdbx_seq_one_letter_code
_entity_poly.pdbx_strand_id
1 'polypeptide(L)'
;MNPFAQAFGFLHWIGISHYLNLLLVGFMVRSGLEILSAHPKLYWRDDCSPGSEWLRLSRKKMPADRLWTGADEETAFSSFIALPGRRNLGMGRHWHFFFAIFWILNGLLYVGLLFGTGQWRRLVPTSWGIFPEAARDAWTYLHFHAPPAGHPYNAIQQLTYASVVFVLAPILMLTGAAMSPAVAARFPWYLRLFGGRQPARSIHFLSLVAMVAFTFVHVLLVAVEDFPRNMAWIIHGDYSSERVAVWIGVVGLGAVLVLHVWATLFSLKHRRSVQRWLGWVIEPMRRALLHHVTSRQRYTEDDISPFFRVNGYPPASPEYQRLAERGFIEWRLSVGGLVEAPLELSLADLRALPKQTQITKHHCIQGWSAVGEWAGI
;
A
#
# COMPACT_ATOMS: atom_id res chain seq x y z
N MET A 1 -28.38 -25.21 -17.29
CA MET A 1 -28.02 -23.98 -16.56
C MET A 1 -27.34 -24.37 -15.25
N ASN A 2 -26.23 -23.73 -14.87
CA ASN A 2 -25.54 -24.02 -13.60
C ASN A 2 -26.42 -23.57 -12.41
N PRO A 3 -26.80 -24.44 -11.46
CA PRO A 3 -27.66 -24.07 -10.33
C PRO A 3 -27.09 -22.92 -9.48
N PHE A 4 -25.76 -22.76 -9.42
CA PHE A 4 -25.12 -21.61 -8.78
C PHE A 4 -25.41 -20.27 -9.48
N ALA A 5 -25.59 -20.28 -10.80
CA ALA A 5 -25.88 -19.08 -11.60
C ALA A 5 -27.31 -18.56 -11.38
N GLN A 6 -28.26 -19.44 -11.05
CA GLN A 6 -29.63 -19.07 -10.68
C GLN A 6 -29.70 -18.52 -9.25
N ALA A 7 -28.98 -19.13 -8.30
CA ALA A 7 -29.03 -18.75 -6.89
C ALA A 7 -28.48 -17.35 -6.59
N PHE A 8 -27.49 -16.87 -7.36
CA PHE A 8 -26.79 -15.61 -7.08
C PHE A 8 -27.18 -14.42 -7.96
N GLY A 9 -28.22 -14.55 -8.79
CA GLY A 9 -28.63 -13.49 -9.71
C GLY A 9 -27.48 -13.09 -10.63
N PHE A 10 -27.36 -13.80 -11.75
CA PHE A 10 -26.25 -13.86 -12.72
C PHE A 10 -25.41 -12.59 -13.00
N LEU A 11 -25.90 -11.37 -12.73
CA LEU A 11 -25.22 -10.10 -13.02
C LEU A 11 -25.10 -9.10 -11.86
N HIS A 12 -25.84 -9.24 -10.75
CA HIS A 12 -25.83 -8.24 -9.67
C HIS A 12 -24.50 -8.21 -8.90
N TRP A 13 -23.87 -9.37 -8.68
CA TRP A 13 -22.64 -9.44 -7.88
C TRP A 13 -21.43 -8.79 -8.58
N ILE A 14 -21.37 -8.81 -9.92
CA ILE A 14 -20.29 -8.15 -10.68
C ILE A 14 -20.40 -6.64 -10.51
N GLY A 15 -21.60 -6.08 -10.69
CA GLY A 15 -21.86 -4.65 -10.49
C GLY A 15 -21.57 -4.21 -9.05
N ILE A 16 -22.03 -4.97 -8.06
CA ILE A 16 -21.75 -4.70 -6.64
C ILE A 16 -20.24 -4.73 -6.36
N SER A 17 -19.54 -5.78 -6.82
CA SER A 17 -18.09 -5.90 -6.63
C SER A 17 -17.33 -4.78 -7.34
N HIS A 18 -17.80 -4.32 -8.50
CA HIS A 18 -17.23 -3.21 -9.24
C HIS A 18 -17.35 -1.88 -8.45
N TYR A 19 -18.54 -1.53 -7.95
CA TYR A 19 -18.73 -0.31 -7.14
C TYR A 19 -18.00 -0.38 -5.80
N LEU A 20 -18.01 -1.54 -5.15
CA LEU A 20 -17.22 -1.76 -3.95
C LEU A 20 -15.73 -1.57 -4.25
N ASN A 21 -15.24 -2.11 -5.36
CA ASN A 21 -13.84 -1.98 -5.76
C ASN A 21 -13.45 -0.53 -6.03
N LEU A 22 -14.33 0.29 -6.65
CA LEU A 22 -14.09 1.71 -6.84
C LEU A 22 -13.83 2.43 -5.51
N LEU A 23 -14.66 2.16 -4.49
CA LEU A 23 -14.49 2.71 -3.15
C LEU A 23 -13.17 2.24 -2.52
N LEU A 24 -12.92 0.93 -2.55
CA LEU A 24 -11.74 0.32 -1.92
C LEU A 24 -10.43 0.82 -2.55
N VAL A 25 -10.34 0.84 -3.88
CA VAL A 25 -9.17 1.33 -4.63
C VAL A 25 -8.93 2.81 -4.34
N GLY A 26 -9.97 3.65 -4.35
CA GLY A 26 -9.84 5.07 -4.01
C GLY A 26 -9.21 5.30 -2.64
N PHE A 27 -9.64 4.52 -1.64
CA PHE A 27 -9.07 4.60 -0.29
C PHE A 27 -7.64 4.06 -0.22
N MET A 28 -7.35 2.96 -0.92
CA MET A 28 -6.01 2.39 -1.00
C MET A 28 -5.01 3.35 -1.65
N VAL A 29 -5.40 4.03 -2.74
CA VAL A 29 -4.57 5.03 -3.42
C VAL A 29 -4.28 6.21 -2.49
N ARG A 30 -5.30 6.87 -1.94
CA ARG A 30 -5.10 8.07 -1.09
C ARG A 30 -4.33 7.76 0.19
N SER A 31 -4.60 6.61 0.83
CA SER A 31 -3.85 6.18 2.02
C SER A 31 -2.42 5.72 1.70
N GLY A 32 -2.19 5.10 0.54
CA GLY A 32 -0.86 4.74 0.04
C GLY A 32 0.01 5.97 -0.25
N LEU A 33 -0.59 7.01 -0.84
CA LEU A 33 0.09 8.30 -1.05
C LEU A 33 0.45 8.99 0.28
N GLU A 34 -0.40 8.87 1.31
CA GLU A 34 -0.05 9.35 2.66
C GLU A 34 1.17 8.61 3.23
N ILE A 35 1.24 7.29 3.06
CA ILE A 35 2.40 6.49 3.50
C ILE A 35 3.66 6.89 2.71
N LEU A 36 3.55 7.08 1.40
CA LEU A 36 4.65 7.53 0.54
C LEU A 36 5.19 8.89 0.97
N SER A 37 4.33 9.78 1.49
CA SER A 37 4.71 11.12 1.92
C SER A 37 5.74 11.15 3.06
N ALA A 38 5.83 10.07 3.85
CA ALA A 38 6.81 9.95 4.95
C ALA A 38 8.25 9.71 4.46
N HIS A 39 8.41 9.03 3.33
CA HIS A 39 9.69 8.86 2.66
C HIS A 39 9.47 8.93 1.14
N PRO A 40 9.33 10.14 0.57
CA PRO A 40 8.89 10.37 -0.81
C PRO A 40 10.03 10.12 -1.81
N LYS A 41 10.72 8.99 -1.67
CA LYS A 41 11.83 8.51 -2.49
C LYS A 41 11.66 7.02 -2.74
N LEU A 42 12.03 6.54 -3.92
CA LEU A 42 11.97 5.12 -4.29
C LEU A 42 13.32 4.67 -4.83
N TYR A 43 13.66 3.40 -4.57
CA TYR A 43 14.98 2.86 -4.86
C TYR A 43 14.87 1.47 -5.50
N TRP A 44 15.82 1.17 -6.37
CA TRP A 44 16.09 -0.20 -6.79
C TRP A 44 17.12 -0.90 -5.90
N ARG A 45 17.82 -0.13 -5.05
CA ARG A 45 18.75 -0.65 -4.05
C ARG A 45 18.11 -0.70 -2.67
N ASP A 46 18.39 -1.78 -1.94
CA ASP A 46 17.77 -2.05 -0.63
C ASP A 46 18.39 -1.26 0.54
N ASP A 47 19.59 -0.72 0.35
CA ASP A 47 20.34 0.10 1.32
C ASP A 47 19.81 1.54 1.44
N CYS A 48 18.96 1.96 0.49
CA CYS A 48 18.52 3.34 0.33
C CYS A 48 19.69 4.34 0.34
N SER A 49 20.86 4.06 -0.24
CA SER A 49 21.97 5.02 -0.19
C SER A 49 21.56 6.41 -0.74
N PRO A 50 21.87 7.55 -0.07
CA PRO A 50 21.51 8.88 -0.56
C PRO A 50 22.03 9.11 -1.97
N GLY A 51 21.18 9.56 -2.89
CA GLY A 51 21.52 9.74 -4.30
C GLY A 51 21.26 8.52 -5.18
N SER A 52 20.93 7.36 -4.59
CA SER A 52 20.58 6.15 -5.36
C SER A 52 19.08 6.03 -5.68
N GLU A 53 18.25 6.98 -5.26
CA GLU A 53 16.84 6.99 -5.61
C GLU A 53 16.62 7.16 -7.12
N TRP A 54 15.77 6.34 -7.72
CA TRP A 54 15.35 6.50 -9.12
C TRP A 54 14.18 7.48 -9.25
N LEU A 55 13.43 7.69 -8.16
CA LEU A 55 12.36 8.68 -8.08
C LEU A 55 12.42 9.43 -6.76
N ARG A 56 12.37 10.77 -6.83
CA ARG A 56 12.27 11.68 -5.70
C ARG A 56 11.05 12.59 -5.89
N LEU A 57 10.06 12.49 -5.00
CA LEU A 57 8.83 13.29 -5.02
C LEU A 57 8.85 14.46 -4.04
N SER A 58 10.02 14.75 -3.46
CA SER A 58 10.25 15.90 -2.58
C SER A 58 11.34 16.81 -3.12
N ARG A 59 11.21 18.10 -2.83
CA ARG A 59 12.23 19.13 -3.15
C ARG A 59 13.35 19.20 -2.11
N LYS A 60 13.20 18.52 -0.97
CA LYS A 60 14.18 18.53 0.11
C LYS A 60 15.47 17.85 -0.33
N LYS A 61 16.60 18.44 0.05
CA LYS A 61 17.95 17.89 -0.13
C LYS A 61 18.57 17.70 1.24
N MET A 62 19.24 16.58 1.43
CA MET A 62 19.98 16.29 2.66
C MET A 62 21.17 17.26 2.74
N PRO A 63 21.25 18.11 3.78
CA PRO A 63 22.38 19.01 4.01
C PRO A 63 23.62 18.22 4.43
N ALA A 64 24.80 18.77 4.15
CA ALA A 64 26.09 18.19 4.54
C ALA A 64 26.63 18.77 5.87
N ASP A 65 26.12 19.93 6.28
CA ASP A 65 26.62 20.76 7.38
C ASP A 65 25.86 20.56 8.70
N ARG A 66 24.78 19.78 8.71
CA ARG A 66 23.97 19.52 9.89
C ARG A 66 23.36 18.13 9.90
N LEU A 67 22.95 17.67 11.09
CA LEU A 67 22.21 16.43 11.24
C LEU A 67 20.92 16.46 10.40
N TRP A 68 20.67 15.37 9.67
CA TRP A 68 19.47 15.16 8.89
C TRP A 68 18.90 13.80 9.22
N THR A 69 17.66 13.79 9.68
CA THR A 69 16.99 12.61 10.20
C THR A 69 15.92 12.11 9.25
N GLY A 70 15.44 10.89 9.47
CA GLY A 70 14.29 10.35 8.76
C GLY A 70 13.05 11.25 8.85
N ALA A 71 12.86 11.97 9.97
CA ALA A 71 11.77 12.93 10.13
C ALA A 71 11.89 14.14 9.19
N ASP A 72 13.10 14.57 8.85
CA ASP A 72 13.32 15.70 7.94
C ASP A 72 12.97 15.37 6.49
N GLU A 73 12.96 14.09 6.12
CA GLU A 73 12.55 13.63 4.78
C GLU A 73 11.04 13.74 4.55
N GLU A 74 10.24 13.67 5.62
CA GLU A 74 8.78 13.63 5.53
C GLU A 74 8.22 14.90 4.91
N THR A 75 7.40 14.73 3.87
CA THR A 75 6.80 15.83 3.12
C THR A 75 5.29 15.80 3.31
N ALA A 76 4.68 16.95 3.63
CA ALA A 76 3.25 17.03 3.80
C ALA A 76 2.56 16.98 2.43
N PHE A 77 1.80 15.91 2.16
CA PHE A 77 0.90 15.88 1.01
C PHE A 77 -0.44 16.55 1.35
N SER A 78 -1.07 17.14 0.33
CA SER A 78 -2.39 17.76 0.47
C SER A 78 -3.45 16.70 0.78
N SER A 79 -4.40 17.06 1.63
CA SER A 79 -5.59 16.24 1.93
C SER A 79 -6.44 15.94 0.68
N PHE A 80 -6.24 16.67 -0.43
CA PHE A 80 -6.90 16.37 -1.70
C PHE A 80 -6.42 15.03 -2.28
N ILE A 81 -5.11 14.80 -2.30
CA ILE A 81 -4.50 13.60 -2.90
C ILE A 81 -4.23 12.49 -1.89
N ALA A 82 -4.02 12.83 -0.61
CA ALA A 82 -3.64 11.89 0.44
C ALA A 82 -4.68 11.84 1.56
N LEU A 83 -4.81 10.68 2.21
CA LEU A 83 -5.73 10.45 3.32
C LEU A 83 -4.95 10.21 4.63
N PRO A 84 -5.02 11.12 5.62
CA PRO A 84 -5.74 12.39 5.63
C PRO A 84 -4.93 13.61 5.13
N GLY A 85 -3.69 13.45 4.68
CA GLY A 85 -2.77 14.54 4.42
C GLY A 85 -2.05 15.01 5.68
N ARG A 86 -1.17 16.02 5.53
CA ARG A 86 -0.55 16.76 6.65
C ARG A 86 0.38 15.92 7.57
N ARG A 87 1.23 15.06 7.02
CA ARG A 87 2.24 14.27 7.77
C ARG A 87 1.61 13.33 8.81
N ASN A 88 0.61 12.57 8.37
CA ASN A 88 -0.14 11.63 9.18
C ASN A 88 0.13 10.18 8.74
N LEU A 89 1.42 9.80 8.64
CA LEU A 89 1.86 8.43 8.30
C LEU A 89 1.08 7.35 9.06
N GLY A 90 0.91 7.53 10.38
CA GLY A 90 0.16 6.59 11.21
C GLY A 90 -1.27 6.37 10.73
N MET A 91 -1.98 7.43 10.33
CA MET A 91 -3.34 7.33 9.81
C MET A 91 -3.39 6.77 8.40
N GLY A 92 -2.45 7.15 7.53
CA GLY A 92 -2.28 6.54 6.22
C GLY A 92 -2.16 5.01 6.33
N ARG A 93 -1.31 4.52 7.23
CA ARG A 93 -1.15 3.08 7.48
C ARG A 93 -2.42 2.39 7.96
N HIS A 94 -3.16 2.98 8.91
CA HIS A 94 -4.40 2.35 9.40
C HIS A 94 -5.46 2.27 8.31
N TRP A 95 -5.68 3.33 7.54
CA TRP A 95 -6.62 3.30 6.42
C TRP A 95 -6.21 2.30 5.34
N HIS A 96 -4.92 2.27 5.00
CA HIS A 96 -4.40 1.37 3.98
C HIS A 96 -4.57 -0.09 4.37
N PHE A 97 -4.18 -0.49 5.59
CA PHE A 97 -4.33 -1.88 6.02
C PHE A 97 -5.78 -2.29 6.24
N PHE A 98 -6.63 -1.37 6.71
CA PHE A 98 -8.07 -1.63 6.83
C PHE A 98 -8.66 -2.00 5.47
N PHE A 99 -8.47 -1.13 4.47
CA PHE A 99 -9.05 -1.37 3.14
C PHE A 99 -8.34 -2.47 2.34
N ALA A 100 -7.06 -2.74 2.61
CA ALA A 100 -6.35 -3.87 2.00
C ALA A 100 -7.04 -5.20 2.33
N ILE A 101 -7.52 -5.40 3.56
CA ILE A 101 -8.23 -6.62 3.97
C ILE A 101 -9.50 -6.80 3.13
N PHE A 102 -10.34 -5.77 3.04
CA PHE A 102 -11.59 -5.82 2.26
C PHE A 102 -11.33 -5.93 0.76
N TRP A 103 -10.27 -5.30 0.25
CA TRP A 103 -9.91 -5.35 -1.16
C TRP A 103 -9.43 -6.75 -1.57
N ILE A 104 -8.60 -7.39 -0.75
CA ILE A 104 -8.20 -8.78 -0.95
C ILE A 104 -9.42 -9.71 -0.88
N LEU A 105 -10.30 -9.53 0.12
CA LEU A 105 -11.50 -10.35 0.25
C LEU A 105 -12.45 -10.18 -0.95
N ASN A 106 -12.70 -8.94 -1.39
CA ASN A 106 -13.50 -8.66 -2.58
C ASN A 106 -12.88 -9.29 -3.83
N GLY A 107 -11.55 -9.19 -3.99
CA GLY A 107 -10.83 -9.81 -5.11
C GLY A 107 -10.93 -11.34 -5.12
N LEU A 108 -10.73 -11.98 -3.97
CA LEU A 108 -10.86 -13.44 -3.83
C LEU A 108 -12.28 -13.92 -4.12
N LEU A 109 -13.29 -13.22 -3.59
CA LEU A 109 -14.70 -13.52 -3.86
C LEU A 109 -15.02 -13.33 -5.35
N TYR A 110 -14.57 -12.21 -5.93
CA TYR A 110 -14.77 -11.89 -7.35
C TYR A 110 -14.17 -12.97 -8.26
N VAL A 111 -12.91 -13.35 -8.04
CA VAL A 111 -12.25 -14.40 -8.81
C VAL A 111 -12.91 -15.76 -8.58
N GLY A 112 -13.23 -16.12 -7.34
CA GLY A 112 -13.92 -17.37 -7.03
C GLY A 112 -15.28 -17.49 -7.75
N LEU A 113 -16.08 -16.43 -7.73
CA LEU A 113 -17.36 -16.36 -8.44
C LEU A 113 -17.17 -16.35 -9.96
N LEU A 114 -16.17 -15.64 -10.50
CA LEU A 114 -15.87 -15.64 -11.93
C LEU A 114 -15.64 -17.07 -12.46
N PHE A 115 -14.82 -17.86 -11.76
CA PHE A 115 -14.54 -19.23 -12.17
C PHE A 115 -15.71 -20.17 -11.88
N GLY A 116 -16.33 -20.08 -10.69
CA GLY A 116 -17.45 -20.94 -10.30
C GLY A 116 -18.71 -20.77 -11.15
N THR A 117 -18.94 -19.59 -11.72
CA THR A 117 -20.09 -19.29 -12.58
C THR A 117 -19.79 -19.37 -14.09
N GLY A 118 -18.53 -19.60 -14.47
CA GLY A 118 -18.09 -19.61 -15.87
C GLY A 118 -17.94 -18.21 -16.51
N GLN A 119 -18.13 -17.14 -15.74
CA GLN A 119 -18.00 -15.75 -16.18
C GLN A 119 -16.55 -15.35 -16.49
N TRP A 120 -15.56 -16.15 -16.07
CA TRP A 120 -14.14 -15.95 -16.41
C TRP A 120 -13.89 -15.78 -17.92
N ARG A 121 -14.70 -16.42 -18.78
CA ARG A 121 -14.62 -16.32 -20.25
C ARG A 121 -14.86 -14.91 -20.80
N ARG A 122 -15.43 -14.02 -19.99
CA ARG A 122 -15.62 -12.60 -20.34
C ARG A 122 -14.31 -11.82 -20.30
N LEU A 123 -13.39 -12.22 -19.42
CA LEU A 123 -12.11 -11.55 -19.22
C LEU A 123 -10.97 -12.30 -19.89
N VAL A 124 -10.86 -13.60 -19.66
CA VAL A 124 -9.72 -14.38 -20.13
C VAL A 124 -9.89 -14.67 -21.63
N PRO A 125 -8.94 -14.25 -22.47
CA PRO A 125 -8.98 -14.55 -23.90
C PRO A 125 -8.96 -16.05 -24.16
N THR A 126 -9.77 -16.50 -25.11
CA THR A 126 -9.85 -17.93 -25.49
C THR A 126 -9.27 -18.22 -26.87
N SER A 127 -8.76 -17.18 -27.55
CA SER A 127 -8.14 -17.25 -28.87
C SER A 127 -6.96 -16.29 -28.98
N TRP A 128 -5.93 -16.69 -29.73
CA TRP A 128 -4.76 -15.85 -30.05
C TRP A 128 -5.11 -14.70 -31.00
N GLY A 129 -6.26 -14.73 -31.68
CA GLY A 129 -6.74 -13.64 -32.54
C GLY A 129 -6.97 -12.31 -31.81
N ILE A 130 -7.05 -12.35 -30.48
CA ILE A 130 -7.25 -11.14 -29.66
C ILE A 130 -6.11 -10.13 -29.78
N PHE A 131 -4.87 -10.58 -30.00
CA PHE A 131 -3.71 -9.69 -30.06
C PHE A 131 -3.72 -8.78 -31.31
N PRO A 132 -3.89 -9.31 -32.54
CA PRO A 132 -4.03 -8.46 -33.73
C PRO A 132 -5.33 -7.63 -33.70
N GLU A 133 -6.41 -8.12 -33.09
CA GLU A 133 -7.63 -7.32 -32.87
C GLU A 133 -7.39 -6.14 -31.94
N ALA A 134 -6.74 -6.37 -30.80
CA ALA A 134 -6.41 -5.31 -29.84
C ALA A 134 -5.47 -4.27 -30.44
N ALA A 135 -4.54 -4.65 -31.33
CA ALA A 135 -3.70 -3.71 -32.05
C ALA A 135 -4.52 -2.81 -32.99
N ARG A 136 -5.54 -3.35 -33.66
CA ARG A 136 -6.48 -2.57 -34.49
C ARG A 136 -7.35 -1.65 -33.63
N ASP A 137 -7.86 -2.12 -32.50
CA ASP A 137 -8.62 -1.30 -31.55
C ASP A 137 -7.75 -0.15 -31.02
N ALA A 138 -6.50 -0.44 -30.63
CA ALA A 138 -5.52 0.57 -30.18
C ALA A 138 -5.30 1.64 -31.25
N TRP A 139 -5.08 1.22 -32.50
CA TRP A 139 -4.93 2.12 -33.63
C TRP A 139 -6.15 3.02 -33.83
N THR A 140 -7.35 2.46 -33.65
CA THR A 140 -8.62 3.19 -33.79
C THR A 140 -8.77 4.25 -32.70
N TYR A 141 -8.48 3.89 -31.44
CA TYR A 141 -8.44 4.84 -30.32
C TYR A 141 -7.38 5.95 -30.50
N LEU A 142 -6.20 5.62 -31.05
CA LEU A 142 -5.16 6.61 -31.36
C LEU A 142 -5.60 7.64 -32.42
N HIS A 143 -6.57 7.31 -33.26
CA HIS A 143 -7.20 8.22 -34.21
C HIS A 143 -8.46 8.89 -33.64
N PHE A 144 -8.70 8.81 -32.34
CA PHE A 144 -9.86 9.38 -31.65
C PHE A 144 -11.21 8.84 -32.15
N HIS A 145 -11.24 7.59 -32.60
CA HIS A 145 -12.47 6.88 -32.93
C HIS A 145 -12.70 5.73 -31.93
N ALA A 146 -13.96 5.41 -31.67
CA ALA A 146 -14.32 4.24 -30.88
C ALA A 146 -14.30 2.99 -31.79
N PRO A 147 -13.57 1.92 -31.42
CA PRO A 147 -13.66 0.65 -32.14
C PRO A 147 -15.06 0.04 -31.99
N PRO A 148 -15.44 -0.91 -32.86
CA PRO A 148 -16.73 -1.59 -32.75
C PRO A 148 -16.95 -2.18 -31.35
N ALA A 149 -18.18 -2.06 -30.84
CA ALA A 149 -18.54 -2.64 -29.55
C ALA A 149 -18.34 -4.16 -29.59
N GLY A 150 -17.59 -4.70 -28.63
CA GLY A 150 -17.43 -6.14 -28.49
C GLY A 150 -18.49 -6.77 -27.57
N HIS A 151 -18.56 -8.10 -27.59
CA HIS A 151 -19.50 -8.86 -26.74
C HIS A 151 -18.72 -9.75 -25.75
N PRO A 152 -18.52 -9.34 -24.48
CA PRO A 152 -18.99 -8.12 -23.83
C PRO A 152 -18.05 -6.91 -23.95
N TYR A 153 -16.82 -7.09 -24.45
CA TYR A 153 -15.79 -6.04 -24.55
C TYR A 153 -15.07 -6.16 -25.90
N ASN A 154 -14.55 -5.05 -26.42
CA ASN A 154 -13.61 -5.10 -27.54
C ASN A 154 -12.27 -5.73 -27.09
N ALA A 155 -11.38 -6.05 -28.03
CA ALA A 155 -10.21 -6.87 -27.75
C ALA A 155 -9.20 -6.16 -26.82
N ILE A 156 -8.96 -4.87 -27.02
CA ILE A 156 -8.05 -4.12 -26.14
C ILE A 156 -8.63 -3.94 -24.73
N GLN A 157 -9.94 -3.68 -24.61
CA GLN A 157 -10.61 -3.62 -23.31
C GLN A 157 -10.54 -4.97 -22.60
N GLN A 158 -10.82 -6.08 -23.28
CA GLN A 158 -10.75 -7.42 -22.70
C GLN A 158 -9.34 -7.74 -22.18
N LEU A 159 -8.29 -7.51 -22.98
CA LEU A 159 -6.90 -7.70 -22.55
C LEU A 159 -6.54 -6.81 -21.36
N THR A 160 -7.00 -5.55 -21.37
CA THR A 160 -6.75 -4.61 -20.28
C THR A 160 -7.42 -5.08 -18.99
N TYR A 161 -8.69 -5.45 -19.03
CA TYR A 161 -9.42 -5.91 -17.85
C TYR A 161 -8.86 -7.23 -17.31
N ALA A 162 -8.50 -8.17 -18.19
CA ALA A 162 -7.81 -9.39 -17.80
C ALA A 162 -6.48 -9.08 -17.10
N SER A 163 -5.69 -8.16 -17.64
CA SER A 163 -4.41 -7.76 -17.07
C SER A 163 -4.57 -7.06 -15.71
N VAL A 164 -5.57 -6.19 -15.57
CA VAL A 164 -5.84 -5.50 -14.29
C VAL A 164 -6.22 -6.50 -13.20
N VAL A 165 -7.12 -7.45 -13.51
CA VAL A 165 -7.63 -8.43 -12.55
C VAL A 165 -6.58 -9.51 -12.22
N PHE A 166 -5.91 -10.07 -13.22
CA PHE A 166 -5.07 -11.26 -13.07
C PHE A 166 -3.56 -10.98 -13.02
N VAL A 167 -3.12 -9.75 -13.28
CA VAL A 167 -1.70 -9.37 -13.24
C VAL A 167 -1.48 -8.21 -12.28
N LEU A 168 -2.08 -7.05 -12.54
CA LEU A 168 -1.82 -5.83 -11.78
C LEU A 168 -2.27 -5.95 -10.32
N ALA A 169 -3.49 -6.43 -10.08
CA ALA A 169 -4.01 -6.60 -8.73
C ALA A 169 -3.18 -7.61 -7.90
N PRO A 170 -2.83 -8.81 -8.43
CA PRO A 170 -1.89 -9.71 -7.77
C PRO A 170 -0.53 -9.08 -7.49
N ILE A 171 0.07 -8.33 -8.43
CA ILE A 171 1.35 -7.64 -8.19
C ILE A 171 1.24 -6.66 -7.01
N LEU A 172 0.15 -5.88 -6.92
CA LEU A 172 -0.10 -4.98 -5.78
C LEU A 172 -0.19 -5.75 -4.45
N MET A 173 -0.92 -6.88 -4.43
CA MET A 173 -1.05 -7.71 -3.23
C MET A 173 0.29 -8.31 -2.81
N LEU A 174 1.04 -8.86 -3.78
CA LEU A 174 2.30 -9.53 -3.52
C LEU A 174 3.39 -8.55 -3.07
N THR A 175 3.56 -7.44 -3.78
CA THR A 175 4.50 -6.38 -3.37
C THR A 175 4.10 -5.72 -2.06
N GLY A 176 2.80 -5.60 -1.78
CA GLY A 176 2.27 -5.17 -0.48
C GLY A 176 2.72 -6.09 0.66
N ALA A 177 2.57 -7.41 0.48
CA ALA A 177 3.04 -8.41 1.43
C ALA A 177 4.58 -8.38 1.58
N ALA A 178 5.33 -8.09 0.52
CA ALA A 178 6.80 -8.03 0.56
C ALA A 178 7.30 -6.87 1.44
N MET A 179 6.53 -5.79 1.55
CA MET A 179 6.85 -4.67 2.44
C MET A 179 6.54 -4.95 3.93
N SER A 180 5.85 -6.05 4.25
CA SER A 180 5.57 -6.45 5.64
C SER A 180 6.84 -6.92 6.34
N PRO A 181 7.27 -6.30 7.46
CA PRO A 181 8.45 -6.74 8.21
C PRO A 181 8.34 -8.20 8.67
N ALA A 182 7.15 -8.64 9.08
CA ALA A 182 6.91 -10.00 9.56
C ALA A 182 7.10 -11.05 8.44
N VAL A 183 6.56 -10.78 7.25
CA VAL A 183 6.71 -11.65 6.07
C VAL A 183 8.17 -11.66 5.60
N ALA A 184 8.77 -10.48 5.47
CA ALA A 184 10.17 -10.31 5.09
C ALA A 184 11.13 -11.08 6.01
N ALA A 185 10.92 -10.97 7.32
CA ALA A 185 11.73 -11.62 8.34
C ALA A 185 11.57 -13.15 8.28
N ARG A 186 10.33 -13.64 8.12
CA ARG A 186 10.03 -15.07 8.14
C ARG A 186 10.38 -15.81 6.85
N PHE A 187 10.27 -15.12 5.70
CA PHE A 187 10.43 -15.67 4.35
C PHE A 187 11.40 -14.83 3.50
N PRO A 188 12.72 -14.86 3.75
CA PRO A 188 13.67 -14.02 3.02
C PRO A 188 13.70 -14.28 1.50
N TRP A 189 13.38 -15.51 1.08
CA TRP A 189 13.24 -15.86 -0.34
C TRP A 189 12.17 -15.06 -1.07
N TYR A 190 11.10 -14.68 -0.36
CA TYR A 190 9.98 -13.95 -0.94
C TYR A 190 10.39 -12.53 -1.35
N LEU A 191 11.21 -11.87 -0.54
CA LEU A 191 11.79 -10.56 -0.89
C LEU A 191 12.68 -10.64 -2.12
N ARG A 192 13.46 -11.74 -2.26
CA ARG A 192 14.38 -11.93 -3.39
C ARG A 192 13.66 -11.99 -4.74
N LEU A 193 12.40 -12.44 -4.77
CA LEU A 193 11.58 -12.42 -6.00
C LEU A 193 11.45 -11.03 -6.62
N PHE A 194 11.48 -9.98 -5.79
CA PHE A 194 11.35 -8.60 -6.24
C PHE A 194 12.71 -7.89 -6.35
N GLY A 195 13.81 -8.55 -5.98
CA GLY A 195 15.13 -7.92 -5.83
C GLY A 195 15.35 -7.23 -4.48
N GLY A 196 14.41 -7.34 -3.54
CA GLY A 196 14.49 -6.72 -2.22
C GLY A 196 13.25 -5.93 -1.81
N ARG A 197 13.31 -5.32 -0.63
CA ARG A 197 12.21 -4.52 -0.06
C ARG A 197 11.97 -3.24 -0.85
N GLN A 198 13.03 -2.53 -1.25
CA GLN A 198 12.92 -1.25 -1.93
C GLN A 198 12.49 -1.41 -3.40
N PRO A 199 13.03 -2.38 -4.16
CA PRO A 199 12.44 -2.78 -5.43
C PRO A 199 10.96 -3.15 -5.33
N ALA A 200 10.55 -3.96 -4.34
CA ALA A 200 9.14 -4.28 -4.14
C ALA A 200 8.29 -3.01 -3.93
N ARG A 201 8.78 -2.05 -3.14
CA ARG A 201 8.13 -0.76 -2.93
C ARG A 201 8.04 0.08 -4.21
N SER A 202 9.08 0.03 -5.06
CA SER A 202 9.10 0.69 -6.37
C SER A 202 8.10 0.07 -7.35
N ILE A 203 8.05 -1.27 -7.43
CA ILE A 203 7.06 -2.00 -8.25
C ILE A 203 5.65 -1.72 -7.74
N HIS A 204 5.43 -1.68 -6.43
CA HIS A 204 4.15 -1.35 -5.83
C HIS A 204 3.68 0.07 -6.22
N PHE A 205 4.59 1.05 -6.19
CA PHE A 205 4.29 2.41 -6.62
C PHE A 205 3.99 2.49 -8.12
N LEU A 206 4.79 1.84 -8.97
CA LEU A 206 4.52 1.78 -10.41
C LEU A 206 3.16 1.12 -10.70
N SER A 207 2.80 0.09 -9.92
CA SER A 207 1.50 -0.57 -10.02
C SER A 207 0.35 0.34 -9.55
N LEU A 208 0.58 1.17 -8.52
CA LEU A 208 -0.36 2.22 -8.13
C LEU A 208 -0.56 3.22 -9.26
N VAL A 209 0.51 3.69 -9.91
CA VAL A 209 0.42 4.62 -11.05
C VAL A 209 -0.36 3.97 -12.20
N ALA A 210 -0.08 2.73 -12.54
CA ALA A 210 -0.82 1.98 -13.56
C ALA A 210 -2.30 1.83 -13.19
N MET A 211 -2.63 1.54 -11.93
CA MET A 211 -4.01 1.44 -11.45
C MET A 211 -4.75 2.79 -11.56
N VAL A 212 -4.10 3.90 -11.19
CA VAL A 212 -4.67 5.25 -11.31
C VAL A 212 -4.90 5.62 -12.78
N ALA A 213 -3.92 5.37 -13.63
CA ALA A 213 -4.02 5.62 -15.07
C ALA A 213 -5.14 4.80 -15.71
N PHE A 214 -5.20 3.49 -15.41
CA PHE A 214 -6.30 2.62 -15.84
C PHE A 214 -7.65 3.16 -15.38
N THR A 215 -7.80 3.47 -14.09
CA THR A 215 -9.07 3.98 -13.53
C THR A 215 -9.51 5.26 -14.24
N PHE A 216 -8.59 6.19 -14.48
CA PHE A 216 -8.89 7.44 -15.18
C PHE A 216 -9.34 7.19 -16.63
N VAL A 217 -8.55 6.43 -17.40
CA VAL A 217 -8.87 6.12 -18.81
C VAL A 217 -10.18 5.33 -18.91
N HIS A 218 -10.37 4.33 -18.04
CA HIS A 218 -11.59 3.52 -18.00
C HIS A 218 -12.84 4.39 -17.75
N VAL A 219 -12.81 5.26 -16.74
CA VAL A 219 -13.94 6.16 -16.45
C VAL A 219 -14.17 7.15 -17.58
N LEU A 220 -13.11 7.65 -18.22
CA LEU A 220 -13.22 8.53 -19.38
C LEU A 220 -13.92 7.83 -20.56
N LEU A 221 -13.54 6.59 -20.89
CA LEU A 221 -14.19 5.82 -21.95
C LEU A 221 -15.67 5.56 -21.64
N VAL A 222 -15.99 5.23 -20.38
CA VAL A 222 -17.39 5.09 -19.95
C VAL A 222 -18.19 6.37 -20.17
N ALA A 223 -17.59 7.54 -19.93
CA ALA A 223 -18.24 8.83 -20.07
C ALA A 223 -18.42 9.28 -21.54
N VAL A 224 -17.49 8.92 -22.42
CA VAL A 224 -17.43 9.44 -23.80
C VAL A 224 -18.07 8.51 -24.84
N GLU A 225 -18.04 7.18 -24.65
CA GLU A 225 -18.56 6.25 -25.67
C GLU A 225 -20.09 6.18 -25.68
N ASP A 226 -20.72 5.73 -24.60
CA ASP A 226 -22.17 5.67 -24.44
C ASP A 226 -22.53 5.57 -22.94
N PHE A 227 -22.55 6.72 -22.26
CA PHE A 227 -22.65 6.76 -20.80
C PHE A 227 -23.91 6.08 -20.23
N PRO A 228 -25.14 6.33 -20.73
CA PRO A 228 -26.34 5.66 -20.22
C PRO A 228 -26.30 4.15 -20.38
N ARG A 229 -25.86 3.67 -21.54
CA ARG A 229 -25.81 2.25 -21.86
C ARG A 229 -24.72 1.52 -21.07
N ASN A 230 -23.55 2.13 -20.95
CA ASN A 230 -22.47 1.61 -20.12
C ASN A 230 -22.89 1.54 -18.65
N MET A 231 -23.64 2.53 -18.16
CA MET A 231 -24.13 2.51 -16.79
C MET A 231 -25.16 1.40 -16.55
N ALA A 232 -26.10 1.19 -17.48
CA ALA A 232 -27.04 0.07 -17.41
C ALA A 232 -26.31 -1.28 -17.34
N TRP A 233 -25.29 -1.46 -18.17
CA TRP A 233 -24.49 -2.68 -18.15
C TRP A 233 -23.72 -2.89 -16.84
N ILE A 234 -23.19 -1.82 -16.23
CA ILE A 234 -22.48 -1.92 -14.94
C ILE A 234 -23.46 -2.25 -13.79
N ILE A 235 -24.64 -1.64 -13.77
CA ILE A 235 -25.60 -1.74 -12.66
C ILE A 235 -26.49 -2.99 -12.77
N HIS A 236 -27.09 -3.20 -13.93
CA HIS A 236 -28.06 -4.26 -14.16
C HIS A 236 -27.45 -5.47 -14.86
N GLY A 237 -26.38 -5.26 -15.65
CA GLY A 237 -25.79 -6.31 -16.48
C GLY A 237 -26.56 -6.58 -17.77
N ASP A 238 -27.49 -5.70 -18.11
CA ASP A 238 -28.22 -5.64 -19.37
C ASP A 238 -28.48 -4.17 -19.73
N TYR A 239 -29.21 -3.91 -20.81
CA TYR A 239 -29.56 -2.56 -21.26
C TYR A 239 -30.92 -2.09 -20.76
N SER A 240 -31.45 -2.70 -19.69
CA SER A 240 -32.73 -2.28 -19.12
C SER A 240 -32.56 -1.01 -18.30
N SER A 241 -33.62 -0.19 -18.27
CA SER A 241 -33.76 0.93 -17.34
C SER A 241 -32.58 1.90 -17.27
N GLU A 242 -31.98 2.28 -18.41
CA GLU A 242 -30.75 3.11 -18.49
C GLU A 242 -30.81 4.38 -17.63
N ARG A 243 -31.95 5.08 -17.60
CA ARG A 243 -32.14 6.28 -16.77
C ARG A 243 -31.98 5.97 -15.27
N VAL A 244 -32.51 4.84 -14.81
CA VAL A 244 -32.40 4.41 -13.42
C VAL A 244 -30.95 4.04 -13.12
N ALA A 245 -30.28 3.32 -14.02
CA ALA A 245 -28.87 2.98 -13.87
C ALA A 245 -27.99 4.23 -13.76
N VAL A 246 -28.21 5.24 -14.61
CA VAL A 246 -27.55 6.55 -14.54
C VAL A 246 -27.72 7.19 -13.16
N TRP A 247 -28.95 7.25 -12.64
CA TRP A 247 -29.19 7.82 -11.31
C TRP A 247 -28.48 7.05 -10.20
N ILE A 248 -28.58 5.72 -10.20
CA ILE A 248 -27.88 4.86 -9.23
C ILE A 248 -26.37 5.11 -9.31
N GLY A 249 -25.82 5.18 -10.52
CA GLY A 249 -24.39 5.39 -10.73
C GLY A 249 -23.90 6.75 -10.24
N VAL A 250 -24.61 7.83 -10.56
CA VAL A 250 -24.28 9.19 -10.09
C VAL A 250 -24.39 9.30 -8.58
N VAL A 251 -25.44 8.73 -7.98
CA VAL A 251 -25.60 8.68 -6.52
C VAL A 251 -24.47 7.88 -5.87
N GLY A 252 -24.09 6.74 -6.46
CA GLY A 252 -22.96 5.92 -6.01
C GLY A 252 -21.63 6.69 -6.03
N LEU A 253 -21.34 7.42 -7.12
CA LEU A 253 -20.16 8.28 -7.21
C LEU A 253 -20.18 9.40 -6.17
N GLY A 254 -21.34 10.03 -5.96
CA GLY A 254 -21.54 11.02 -4.91
C GLY A 254 -21.26 10.44 -3.51
N ALA A 255 -21.76 9.23 -3.23
CA ALA A 255 -21.51 8.55 -1.96
C ALA A 255 -20.02 8.23 -1.74
N VAL A 256 -19.30 7.75 -2.77
CA VAL A 256 -17.86 7.53 -2.72
C VAL A 256 -17.11 8.82 -2.38
N LEU A 257 -17.46 9.94 -3.04
CA LEU A 257 -16.86 11.25 -2.76
C LEU A 257 -17.13 11.71 -1.32
N VAL A 258 -18.39 11.62 -0.86
CA VAL A 258 -18.79 11.99 0.51
C VAL A 258 -18.01 11.16 1.54
N LEU A 259 -17.91 9.84 1.35
CA LEU A 259 -17.13 8.96 2.24
C LEU A 259 -15.65 9.37 2.28
N HIS A 260 -15.06 9.74 1.15
CA HIS A 260 -13.69 10.21 1.08
C HIS A 260 -13.44 11.54 1.80
N VAL A 261 -14.37 12.50 1.65
CA VAL A 261 -14.32 13.79 2.34
C VAL A 261 -14.51 13.58 3.84
N TRP A 262 -15.55 12.84 4.22
CA TRP A 262 -15.84 12.49 5.62
C TRP A 262 -14.65 11.81 6.28
N ALA A 263 -14.09 10.74 5.67
CA ALA A 263 -12.96 10.02 6.23
C ALA A 263 -11.74 10.93 6.45
N THR A 264 -11.53 11.89 5.55
CA THR A 264 -10.42 12.85 5.65
C THR A 264 -10.65 13.81 6.81
N LEU A 265 -11.79 14.50 6.84
CA LEU A 265 -12.12 15.48 7.87
C LEU A 265 -12.19 14.83 9.26
N PHE A 266 -12.84 13.68 9.35
CA PHE A 266 -12.97 12.92 10.59
C PHE A 266 -11.61 12.43 11.10
N SER A 267 -10.74 11.94 10.22
CA SER A 267 -9.38 11.52 10.60
C SER A 267 -8.53 12.69 11.09
N LEU A 268 -8.66 13.87 10.50
CA LEU A 268 -7.94 15.06 10.97
C LEU A 268 -8.40 15.49 12.37
N LYS A 269 -9.71 15.41 12.63
CA LYS A 269 -10.33 15.86 13.90
C LYS A 269 -10.22 14.82 15.03
N HIS A 270 -10.33 13.52 14.71
CA HIS A 270 -10.51 12.44 15.69
C HIS A 270 -9.52 11.28 15.52
N ARG A 271 -8.22 11.58 15.32
CA ARG A 271 -7.15 10.61 15.04
C ARG A 271 -7.15 9.36 15.93
N ARG A 272 -7.24 9.55 17.25
CA ARG A 272 -7.20 8.42 18.21
C ARG A 272 -8.44 7.53 18.11
N SER A 273 -9.60 8.11 17.86
CA SER A 273 -10.85 7.34 17.65
C SER A 273 -10.76 6.54 16.37
N VAL A 274 -10.34 7.15 15.26
CA VAL A 274 -10.14 6.46 13.98
C VAL A 274 -9.13 5.32 14.12
N GLN A 275 -7.99 5.58 14.76
CA GLN A 275 -6.98 4.55 15.03
C GLN A 275 -7.59 3.34 15.74
N ARG A 276 -8.35 3.57 16.81
CA ARG A 276 -8.99 2.50 17.59
C ARG A 276 -9.97 1.75 16.71
N TRP A 277 -10.88 2.45 16.02
CA TRP A 277 -11.96 1.86 15.22
C TRP A 277 -11.42 0.97 14.09
N LEU A 278 -10.46 1.48 13.31
CA LEU A 278 -9.81 0.68 12.28
C LEU A 278 -9.00 -0.47 12.90
N GLY A 279 -8.39 -0.24 14.06
CA GLY A 279 -7.69 -1.25 14.85
C GLY A 279 -8.56 -2.45 15.25
N TRP A 280 -9.85 -2.27 15.52
CA TRP A 280 -10.76 -3.40 15.83
C TRP A 280 -10.81 -4.44 14.72
N VAL A 281 -10.60 -4.03 13.46
CA VAL A 281 -10.56 -4.95 12.31
C VAL A 281 -9.13 -5.40 12.01
N ILE A 282 -8.15 -4.49 12.07
CA ILE A 282 -6.77 -4.79 11.70
C ILE A 282 -6.07 -5.70 12.72
N GLU A 283 -6.28 -5.45 14.02
CA GLU A 283 -5.54 -6.10 15.11
C GLU A 283 -5.78 -7.61 15.19
N PRO A 284 -7.03 -8.13 15.14
CA PRO A 284 -7.28 -9.57 15.18
C PRO A 284 -6.63 -10.30 14.01
N MET A 285 -6.74 -9.74 12.79
CA MET A 285 -6.12 -10.31 11.60
C MET A 285 -4.60 -10.31 11.69
N ARG A 286 -4.00 -9.20 12.15
CA ARG A 286 -2.55 -9.12 12.34
C ARG A 286 -2.06 -10.13 13.38
N ARG A 287 -2.80 -10.29 14.49
CA ARG A 287 -2.44 -11.25 15.54
C ARG A 287 -2.50 -12.69 15.04
N ALA A 288 -3.58 -13.05 14.38
CA ALA A 288 -3.76 -14.39 13.83
C ALA A 288 -2.71 -14.76 12.77
N LEU A 289 -2.34 -13.81 11.89
CA LEU A 289 -1.48 -14.10 10.74
C LEU A 289 0.01 -13.84 10.98
N LEU A 290 0.36 -12.79 11.73
CA LEU A 290 1.73 -12.26 11.77
C LEU A 290 2.38 -12.25 13.15
N HIS A 291 1.64 -12.44 14.26
CA HIS A 291 2.25 -12.35 15.59
C HIS A 291 3.20 -13.50 15.89
N HIS A 292 2.87 -14.71 15.44
CA HIS A 292 3.63 -15.92 15.79
C HIS A 292 4.76 -16.24 14.80
N VAL A 293 5.06 -15.34 13.86
CA VAL A 293 6.14 -15.58 12.90
C VAL A 293 7.49 -15.17 13.49
N THR A 294 8.46 -16.07 13.43
CA THR A 294 9.83 -15.83 13.89
C THR A 294 10.75 -15.48 12.72
N SER A 295 11.71 -14.57 12.95
CA SER A 295 12.68 -14.20 11.93
C SER A 295 13.56 -15.40 11.55
N ARG A 296 13.86 -15.54 10.26
CA ARG A 296 14.85 -16.46 9.69
C ARG A 296 15.92 -15.72 8.89
N GLN A 297 15.95 -14.39 8.98
CA GLN A 297 16.97 -13.59 8.32
C GLN A 297 18.31 -13.74 9.05
N ARG A 298 19.38 -13.78 8.26
CA ARG A 298 20.77 -13.72 8.72
C ARG A 298 21.48 -12.73 7.82
N TYR A 299 22.24 -11.82 8.42
CA TYR A 299 23.03 -10.83 7.73
C TYR A 299 24.48 -10.96 8.19
N THR A 300 25.39 -10.70 7.27
CA THR A 300 26.84 -10.76 7.46
C THR A 300 27.42 -9.35 7.37
N GLU A 301 28.71 -9.20 7.66
CA GLU A 301 29.41 -7.91 7.54
C GLU A 301 29.35 -7.35 6.12
N ASP A 302 29.40 -8.22 5.10
CA ASP A 302 29.28 -7.85 3.69
C ASP A 302 27.91 -7.26 3.32
N ASP A 303 26.88 -7.51 4.13
CA ASP A 303 25.54 -6.98 3.92
C ASP A 303 25.36 -5.56 4.49
N ILE A 304 26.32 -5.07 5.29
CA ILE A 304 26.21 -3.77 5.99
C ILE A 304 26.07 -2.63 4.96
N SER A 305 25.05 -1.81 5.16
CA SER A 305 24.78 -0.70 4.26
C SER A 305 25.81 0.42 4.46
N PRO A 306 26.30 1.04 3.37
CA PRO A 306 27.32 2.08 3.46
C PRO A 306 26.80 3.37 4.14
N PHE A 307 25.49 3.52 4.24
CA PHE A 307 24.84 4.63 4.91
C PHE A 307 23.67 4.15 5.76
N PHE A 308 23.67 4.55 7.04
CA PHE A 308 22.58 4.30 7.96
C PHE A 308 21.92 5.62 8.37
N ARG A 309 20.60 5.73 8.18
CA ARG A 309 19.85 6.96 8.51
C ARG A 309 19.63 7.09 10.00
N VAL A 310 19.86 8.30 10.50
CA VAL A 310 19.43 8.68 11.85
C VAL A 310 17.91 8.85 11.86
N ASN A 311 17.22 8.16 12.77
CA ASN A 311 15.75 8.15 12.77
C ASN A 311 15.13 9.44 13.35
N GLY A 312 15.81 10.11 14.29
CA GLY A 312 15.31 11.32 14.94
C GLY A 312 16.38 12.12 15.66
N TYR A 313 16.01 13.31 16.09
CA TYR A 313 16.88 14.19 16.85
C TYR A 313 16.98 13.73 18.31
N PRO A 314 18.09 14.07 19.00
CA PRO A 314 18.17 13.90 20.45
C PRO A 314 16.99 14.57 21.17
N PRO A 315 16.54 14.04 22.33
CA PRO A 315 15.48 14.67 23.10
C PRO A 315 15.79 16.12 23.47
N ALA A 316 14.80 17.00 23.34
CA ALA A 316 14.93 18.42 23.70
C ALA A 316 14.64 18.71 25.18
N SER A 317 14.40 17.69 26.00
CA SER A 317 14.07 17.86 27.41
C SER A 317 15.26 18.43 28.20
N PRO A 318 15.03 19.33 29.17
CA PRO A 318 16.10 19.86 30.04
C PRO A 318 16.86 18.77 30.79
N GLU A 319 16.19 17.67 31.15
CA GLU A 319 16.80 16.51 31.78
C GLU A 319 17.86 15.86 30.89
N TYR A 320 17.49 15.49 29.66
CA TYR A 320 18.43 14.94 28.68
C TYR A 320 19.59 15.89 28.40
N GLN A 321 19.33 17.20 28.25
CA GLN A 321 20.39 18.19 28.00
C GLN A 321 21.39 18.26 29.16
N ARG A 322 20.91 18.31 30.41
CA ARG A 322 21.77 18.27 31.60
C ARG A 322 22.62 17.01 31.67
N LEU A 323 22.00 15.85 31.40
CA LEU A 323 22.73 14.58 31.35
C LEU A 323 23.79 14.58 30.24
N ALA A 324 23.45 15.05 29.04
CA ALA A 324 24.36 15.10 27.91
C ALA A 324 25.55 16.06 28.15
N GLU A 325 25.31 17.25 28.69
CA GLU A 325 26.35 18.22 29.07
C GLU A 325 27.34 17.64 30.09
N ARG A 326 26.86 16.79 30.99
CA ARG A 326 27.68 16.12 32.01
C ARG A 326 28.17 14.73 31.57
N GLY A 327 28.08 14.39 30.28
CA GLY A 327 28.57 13.11 29.75
C GLY A 327 27.86 11.88 30.34
N PHE A 328 26.60 12.03 30.73
CA PHE A 328 25.74 11.01 31.34
C PHE A 328 26.27 10.40 32.65
N ILE A 329 27.16 11.08 33.38
CA ILE A 329 27.71 10.57 34.65
C ILE A 329 26.64 10.38 35.75
N GLU A 330 25.56 11.16 35.70
CA GLU A 330 24.43 11.09 36.63
C GLU A 330 23.37 10.07 36.19
N TRP A 331 23.43 9.58 34.94
CA TRP A 331 22.42 8.67 34.43
C TRP A 331 22.50 7.31 35.13
N ARG A 332 21.34 6.77 35.52
CA ARG A 332 21.20 5.48 36.18
C ARG A 332 20.10 4.67 35.49
N LEU A 333 20.37 3.39 35.24
CA LEU A 333 19.36 2.39 34.90
C LEU A 333 18.93 1.68 36.17
N SER A 334 17.71 1.93 36.62
CA SER A 334 17.12 1.20 37.74
C SER A 334 16.51 -0.11 37.22
N VAL A 335 16.98 -1.24 37.74
CA VAL A 335 16.49 -2.59 37.46
C VAL A 335 15.77 -3.10 38.70
N GLY A 336 14.44 -3.25 38.60
CA GLY A 336 13.58 -3.69 39.69
C GLY A 336 12.38 -4.50 39.19
N GLY A 337 11.46 -4.84 40.09
CA GLY A 337 10.26 -5.62 39.77
C GLY A 337 10.48 -7.13 39.93
N LEU A 338 10.27 -7.90 38.87
CA LEU A 338 10.41 -9.37 38.85
C LEU A 338 11.87 -9.82 38.71
N VAL A 339 12.76 -9.27 39.55
CA VAL A 339 14.19 -9.61 39.61
C VAL A 339 14.53 -10.12 41.01
N GLU A 340 15.42 -11.11 41.11
CA GLU A 340 15.85 -11.65 42.40
C GLU A 340 16.60 -10.62 43.24
N ALA A 341 17.43 -9.79 42.60
CA ALA A 341 18.20 -8.73 43.23
C ALA A 341 18.05 -7.41 42.46
N PRO A 342 17.31 -6.42 43.01
CA PRO A 342 17.25 -5.08 42.43
C PRO A 342 18.63 -4.41 42.42
N LEU A 343 18.90 -3.62 41.39
CA LEU A 343 20.17 -2.92 41.24
C LEU A 343 20.02 -1.64 40.43
N GLU A 344 20.98 -0.73 40.59
CA GLU A 344 21.11 0.48 39.78
C GLU A 344 22.46 0.48 39.08
N LEU A 345 22.46 0.64 37.75
CA LEU A 345 23.67 0.64 36.94
C LEU A 345 23.93 2.05 36.41
N SER A 346 25.15 2.53 36.61
CA SER A 346 25.65 3.69 35.88
C SER A 346 25.93 3.32 34.41
N LEU A 347 26.11 4.33 33.55
CA LEU A 347 26.54 4.09 32.17
C LEU A 347 27.93 3.41 32.10
N ALA A 348 28.79 3.63 33.10
CA ALA A 348 30.09 2.97 33.18
C ALA A 348 29.93 1.48 33.49
N ASP A 349 29.03 1.12 34.42
CA ASP A 349 28.74 -0.27 34.75
C ASP A 349 28.19 -1.02 33.54
N LEU A 350 27.26 -0.42 32.79
CA LEU A 350 26.75 -1.00 31.55
C LEU A 350 27.87 -1.23 30.54
N ARG A 351 28.78 -0.27 30.34
CA ARG A 351 29.88 -0.42 29.39
C ARG A 351 30.89 -1.52 29.76
N ALA A 352 30.95 -1.90 31.04
CA ALA A 352 31.81 -2.96 31.55
C ALA A 352 31.19 -4.36 31.39
N LEU A 353 29.88 -4.47 31.14
CA LEU A 353 29.22 -5.75 30.89
C LEU A 353 29.67 -6.36 29.55
N PRO A 354 29.58 -7.70 29.40
CA PRO A 354 29.89 -8.38 28.15
C PRO A 354 29.09 -7.80 26.99
N LYS A 355 29.77 -7.46 25.90
CA LYS A 355 29.12 -6.92 24.71
C LYS A 355 28.64 -8.03 23.80
N GLN A 356 27.48 -7.82 23.20
CA GLN A 356 26.97 -8.62 22.09
C GLN A 356 26.85 -7.75 20.85
N THR A 357 27.07 -8.35 19.69
CA THR A 357 26.84 -7.71 18.39
C THR A 357 25.76 -8.45 17.62
N GLN A 358 25.00 -7.71 16.83
CA GLN A 358 24.02 -8.25 15.90
C GLN A 358 24.02 -7.43 14.61
N ILE A 359 23.98 -8.11 13.47
CA ILE A 359 23.78 -7.47 12.17
C ILE A 359 22.32 -7.66 11.78
N THR A 360 21.59 -6.55 11.60
CA THR A 360 20.16 -6.59 11.33
C THR A 360 19.77 -5.55 10.29
N LYS A 361 18.88 -5.94 9.38
CA LYS A 361 18.21 -5.01 8.49
C LYS A 361 17.12 -4.24 9.23
N HIS A 362 17.34 -2.95 9.38
CA HIS A 362 16.34 -2.02 9.86
C HIS A 362 15.32 -1.72 8.77
N HIS A 363 14.05 -1.95 9.07
CA HIS A 363 12.91 -1.56 8.24
C HIS A 363 12.19 -0.38 8.90
N CYS A 364 12.48 0.84 8.45
CA CYS A 364 11.81 2.00 9.01
C CYS A 364 10.35 2.04 8.56
N ILE A 365 9.47 2.41 9.49
CA ILE A 365 8.05 2.64 9.25
C ILE A 365 7.79 3.73 8.19
N GLN A 366 8.71 4.68 8.04
CA GLN A 366 8.62 5.76 7.05
C GLN A 366 8.87 5.28 5.62
N GLY A 367 9.57 4.15 5.43
CA GLY A 367 9.72 3.49 4.12
C GLY A 367 11.15 3.20 3.66
N TRP A 368 12.18 3.69 4.35
CA TRP A 368 13.58 3.36 4.05
C TRP A 368 14.04 2.09 4.77
N SER A 369 15.13 1.48 4.28
CA SER A 369 15.80 0.36 4.91
C SER A 369 17.31 0.51 4.85
N ALA A 370 18.00 -0.11 5.81
CA ALA A 370 19.45 -0.23 5.84
C ALA A 370 19.83 -1.43 6.72
N VAL A 371 20.93 -2.10 6.41
CA VAL A 371 21.55 -3.10 7.26
C VAL A 371 22.57 -2.38 8.14
N GLY A 372 22.46 -2.56 9.45
CA GLY A 372 23.40 -2.02 10.42
C GLY A 372 23.86 -3.10 11.38
N GLU A 373 25.10 -2.96 11.83
CA GLU A 373 25.60 -3.67 13.00
C GLU A 373 25.27 -2.87 14.26
N TRP A 374 24.77 -3.57 15.27
CA TRP A 374 24.44 -3.02 16.57
C TRP A 374 25.31 -3.72 17.60
N ALA A 375 25.97 -2.96 18.46
CA ALA A 375 26.71 -3.47 19.60
C ALA A 375 26.09 -2.94 20.89
N GLY A 376 25.91 -3.81 21.88
CA GLY A 376 25.27 -3.48 23.15
C GLY A 376 25.58 -4.52 24.21
N ILE A 377 24.83 -4.47 25.30
CA ILE A 377 24.88 -5.42 26.42
C ILE A 377 23.69 -6.37 26.39
#